data_AF-A0A7S4K513-F1
#
_entry.id   AF-A0A7S4K513-F1
#
_cell.length_a   1.000
_cell.length_b   1.000
_cell.length_c   1.000
_cell.angle_alpha   90.00
_cell.angle_beta   90.00
_cell.angle_gamma   90.00
#
_symmetry.space_group_name_H-M   'P 1'
#
loop_
_entity.id
_entity.type
_entity.pdbx_description
1 polymer ?
#
loop_
_entity_poly.entity_id
_entity_poly.type
_entity_poly.pdbx_seq_one_letter_code
_entity_poly.pdbx_strand_id
1 'polypeptide(L)'
;PKVTGIPREDCEKLHGKDGPMEVNRLNPETFKDFSQKFKPLCENKNHHPSSVVPWQSYLPDYNGKASGDHNGCSIFQQYTHRSDGRGNQSSWTSRGSSFSGYLRSQHHPPQKNLKIFLGSTVTKILFDETKRVRGVIVLRGDETKVVNVRKEVILGGGAFDTPHILQVSGVG
;
A
#
# COMPACT_ATOMS: atom_id res chain seq x y z
N PRO A 1 -23.56 -2.91 -12.95
CA PRO A 1 -22.72 -1.71 -13.23
C PRO A 1 -21.45 -1.73 -12.37
N LYS A 2 -20.26 -1.50 -12.97
CA LYS A 2 -19.02 -1.35 -12.18
C LYS A 2 -19.18 -0.16 -11.24
N VAL A 3 -18.97 -0.35 -9.94
CA VAL A 3 -19.28 0.64 -8.89
C VAL A 3 -18.58 2.00 -9.13
N THR A 4 -17.38 2.00 -9.69
CA THR A 4 -16.62 3.22 -10.02
C THR A 4 -16.94 3.81 -11.39
N GLY A 5 -17.33 3.00 -12.37
CA GLY A 5 -17.52 3.45 -13.77
C GLY A 5 -16.24 3.51 -14.61
N ILE A 6 -15.13 2.91 -14.17
CA ILE A 6 -13.85 2.89 -14.91
C ILE A 6 -14.04 2.19 -16.27
N PRO A 7 -13.66 2.83 -17.39
CA PRO A 7 -13.66 2.20 -18.71
C PRO A 7 -12.87 0.89 -18.70
N ARG A 8 -13.36 -0.12 -19.44
CA ARG A 8 -12.69 -1.43 -19.47
C ARG A 8 -11.27 -1.34 -20.03
N GLU A 9 -11.08 -0.55 -21.09
CA GLU A 9 -9.79 -0.32 -21.73
C GLU A 9 -8.78 0.31 -20.76
N ASP A 10 -9.15 1.40 -20.08
CA ASP A 10 -8.29 2.05 -19.09
C ASP A 10 -7.96 1.10 -17.92
N CYS A 11 -8.94 0.32 -17.47
CA CYS A 11 -8.74 -0.70 -16.44
C CYS A 11 -7.74 -1.78 -16.86
N GLU A 12 -7.76 -2.19 -18.13
CA GLU A 12 -6.85 -3.20 -18.68
C GLU A 12 -5.44 -2.65 -18.91
N LYS A 13 -5.34 -1.37 -19.27
CA LYS A 13 -4.07 -0.71 -19.59
C LYS A 13 -3.31 -0.24 -18.35
N LEU A 14 -4.01 0.23 -17.32
CA LEU A 14 -3.41 0.97 -16.20
C LEU A 14 -3.43 0.22 -14.87
N HIS A 15 -4.18 -0.87 -14.76
CA HIS A 15 -4.32 -1.61 -13.50
C HIS A 15 -3.92 -3.07 -13.64
N GLY A 16 -3.14 -3.56 -12.67
CA GLY A 16 -2.78 -4.97 -12.55
C GLY A 16 -3.96 -5.81 -12.05
N LYS A 17 -4.07 -7.06 -12.53
CA LYS A 17 -5.17 -7.98 -12.17
C LYS A 17 -4.75 -9.09 -11.20
N ASP A 18 -3.47 -9.48 -11.25
CA ASP A 18 -2.98 -10.70 -10.59
C ASP A 18 -1.85 -10.41 -9.58
N GLY A 19 -1.74 -9.15 -9.15
CA GLY A 19 -0.80 -8.75 -8.12
C GLY A 19 -1.22 -9.25 -6.73
N PRO A 20 -0.27 -9.46 -5.81
CA PRO A 20 -0.57 -9.96 -4.47
C PRO A 20 -1.27 -8.93 -3.57
N MET A 21 -1.29 -7.66 -3.98
CA MET A 21 -1.97 -6.57 -3.26
C MET A 21 -3.31 -6.29 -3.91
N GLU A 22 -4.39 -6.70 -3.26
CA GLU A 22 -5.74 -6.43 -3.76
C GLU A 22 -6.15 -5.00 -3.41
N VAL A 23 -6.55 -4.26 -4.43
CA VAL A 23 -7.21 -2.96 -4.30
C VAL A 23 -8.70 -3.17 -4.54
N ASN A 24 -9.48 -2.88 -3.51
CA ASN A 24 -10.94 -2.81 -3.45
C ASN A 24 -11.69 -3.47 -4.62
N ARG A 25 -12.19 -4.70 -4.42
CA ARG A 25 -13.38 -5.13 -5.15
C ARG A 25 -14.54 -4.40 -4.49
N LEU A 26 -14.90 -3.22 -4.98
CA LEU A 26 -16.00 -2.39 -4.45
C LEU A 26 -17.21 -3.28 -4.13
N ASN A 27 -17.32 -3.68 -2.86
CA ASN A 27 -18.26 -4.71 -2.47
C ASN A 27 -19.65 -4.08 -2.49
N PRO A 28 -20.62 -4.67 -3.18
CA PRO A 28 -21.98 -4.13 -3.23
C PRO A 28 -22.60 -3.92 -1.83
N GLU A 29 -22.11 -4.63 -0.82
CA GLU A 29 -22.56 -4.57 0.57
C GLU A 29 -22.06 -3.31 1.30
N THR A 30 -20.84 -2.82 0.99
CA THR A 30 -20.23 -1.69 1.71
C THR A 30 -20.45 -0.33 1.03
N PHE A 31 -20.82 -0.33 -0.25
CA PHE A 31 -20.81 0.88 -1.10
C PHE A 31 -22.20 1.29 -1.63
N LYS A 32 -23.29 0.75 -1.06
CA LYS A 32 -24.61 0.85 -1.69
C LYS A 32 -25.25 2.24 -1.63
N ASP A 33 -25.41 2.83 -0.44
CA ASP A 33 -26.32 4.00 -0.37
C ASP A 33 -25.60 5.34 -0.27
N PHE A 34 -24.61 5.47 0.61
CA PHE A 34 -23.93 6.74 0.81
C PHE A 34 -23.00 7.09 -0.36
N SER A 35 -22.12 6.15 -0.75
CA SER A 35 -21.15 6.40 -1.83
C SER A 35 -21.81 6.63 -3.19
N GLN A 36 -22.94 5.97 -3.48
CA GLN A 36 -23.70 6.20 -4.72
C GLN A 36 -24.37 7.57 -4.73
N LYS A 37 -24.85 8.08 -3.59
CA LYS A 37 -25.39 9.44 -3.47
C LYS A 37 -24.32 10.52 -3.68
N PHE A 38 -23.05 10.19 -3.48
CA PHE A 38 -21.95 11.15 -3.68
C PHE A 38 -21.69 11.47 -5.15
N LYS A 39 -21.91 10.50 -6.06
CA LYS A 39 -21.67 10.71 -7.50
C LYS A 39 -22.55 11.82 -8.12
N PRO A 40 -23.87 11.88 -7.90
CA PRO A 40 -24.68 13.02 -8.36
C PRO A 40 -24.29 14.37 -7.77
N LEU A 41 -23.76 14.39 -6.55
CA LEU A 41 -23.20 15.61 -5.93
C LEU A 41 -21.91 16.05 -6.64
N CYS A 42 -21.08 15.07 -7.04
CA CYS A 42 -19.88 15.29 -7.83
C CYS A 42 -20.15 15.79 -9.26
N GLU A 43 -21.21 15.28 -9.89
CA GLU A 43 -21.60 15.63 -11.26
C GLU A 43 -22.47 16.90 -11.33
N ASN A 44 -22.71 17.56 -10.20
CA ASN A 44 -23.47 18.81 -10.12
C ASN A 44 -24.90 18.72 -10.70
N LYS A 45 -25.61 17.59 -10.52
CA LYS A 45 -26.95 17.41 -11.10
C LYS A 45 -28.08 18.15 -10.37
N ASN A 46 -27.84 18.65 -9.16
CA ASN A 46 -28.89 19.16 -8.25
C ASN A 46 -28.54 20.47 -7.50
N HIS A 47 -27.51 21.25 -7.89
CA HIS A 47 -27.18 22.48 -7.16
C HIS A 47 -27.87 23.73 -7.73
N HIS A 48 -28.09 24.73 -6.88
CA HIS A 48 -28.58 26.05 -7.27
C HIS A 48 -27.55 26.73 -8.21
N PRO A 49 -27.97 27.52 -9.23
CA PRO A 49 -27.08 28.15 -10.22
C PRO A 49 -25.94 29.01 -9.65
N SER A 50 -26.04 29.45 -8.39
CA SER A 50 -25.00 30.23 -7.69
C SER A 50 -24.02 29.37 -6.88
N SER A 51 -24.14 28.04 -6.92
CA SER A 51 -23.28 27.16 -6.12
C SER A 51 -21.96 26.94 -6.83
N VAL A 52 -20.87 27.38 -6.21
CA VAL A 52 -19.52 27.01 -6.64
C VAL A 52 -19.24 25.63 -6.07
N VAL A 53 -19.29 24.59 -6.91
CA VAL A 53 -18.81 23.25 -6.54
C VAL A 53 -17.31 23.17 -6.85
N PRO A 54 -16.45 22.97 -5.84
CA PRO A 54 -14.99 22.96 -6.06
C PRO A 54 -14.53 21.70 -6.83
N TRP A 55 -15.33 20.64 -6.84
CA TRP A 55 -15.11 19.46 -7.67
C TRP A 55 -15.79 19.66 -9.03
N GLN A 56 -14.98 19.79 -10.09
CA GLN A 56 -15.47 20.09 -11.45
C GLN A 56 -16.19 18.90 -12.10
N SER A 57 -15.89 17.67 -11.68
CA SER A 57 -16.52 16.44 -12.19
C SER A 57 -16.35 15.23 -11.26
N TYR A 58 -17.14 14.18 -11.51
CA TYR A 58 -16.88 12.85 -10.96
C TYR A 58 -15.81 12.14 -11.79
N LEU A 59 -14.76 11.67 -11.14
CA LEU A 59 -13.66 10.92 -11.74
C LEU A 59 -13.85 9.42 -11.43
N PRO A 60 -14.17 8.58 -12.43
CA PRO A 60 -14.32 7.14 -12.22
C PRO A 60 -13.07 6.46 -11.67
N ASP A 61 -11.89 7.01 -12.01
CA ASP A 61 -10.60 6.50 -11.62
C ASP A 61 -9.66 7.66 -11.25
N TYR A 62 -9.59 7.99 -9.96
CA TYR A 62 -8.71 9.07 -9.49
C TYR A 62 -7.22 8.73 -9.70
N ASN A 63 -6.87 7.44 -9.65
CA ASN A 63 -5.49 6.97 -9.81
C ASN A 63 -5.21 6.46 -11.25
N GLY A 64 -6.11 6.75 -12.19
CA GLY A 64 -6.08 6.23 -13.54
C GLY A 64 -5.41 7.14 -14.56
N LYS A 65 -5.94 7.11 -15.78
CA LYS A 65 -5.51 8.03 -16.84
C LYS A 65 -5.81 9.45 -16.35
N ALA A 66 -4.76 10.28 -16.25
CA ALA A 66 -4.91 11.68 -15.88
C ALA A 66 -5.93 12.34 -16.81
N SER A 67 -7.12 12.62 -16.28
CA SER A 67 -8.17 13.38 -16.94
C SER A 67 -8.01 14.83 -16.49
N GLY A 68 -6.95 15.48 -16.97
CA GLY A 68 -6.58 16.83 -16.56
C GLY A 68 -5.90 16.89 -15.18
N ASP A 69 -6.24 17.91 -14.39
CA ASP A 69 -5.54 18.29 -13.16
C ASP A 69 -5.82 17.40 -11.93
N HIS A 70 -6.52 16.26 -12.09
CA HIS A 70 -7.11 15.47 -10.99
C HIS A 70 -8.09 16.28 -10.11
N ASN A 71 -8.65 17.36 -10.67
CA ASN A 71 -9.64 18.21 -10.00
C ASN A 71 -11.05 17.61 -10.13
N GLY A 72 -11.34 16.63 -9.27
CA GLY A 72 -12.66 16.02 -9.19
C GLY A 72 -12.80 15.10 -7.99
N CYS A 73 -13.96 14.48 -7.86
CA CYS A 73 -14.23 13.55 -6.77
C CYS A 73 -14.45 12.12 -7.27
N SER A 74 -14.00 11.16 -6.47
CA SER A 74 -14.04 9.75 -6.80
C SER A 74 -14.36 8.92 -5.56
N ILE A 75 -14.73 7.66 -5.77
CA ILE A 75 -14.82 6.71 -4.67
C ILE A 75 -13.40 6.30 -4.28
N PHE A 76 -13.05 6.54 -3.01
CA PHE A 76 -11.72 6.21 -2.52
C PHE A 76 -11.47 4.69 -2.55
N GLN A 77 -10.40 4.30 -3.23
CA GLN A 77 -9.97 2.90 -3.33
C GLN A 77 -9.14 2.52 -2.10
N GLN A 78 -9.39 1.34 -1.54
CA GLN A 78 -8.72 0.85 -0.33
C GLN A 78 -8.04 -0.49 -0.59
N TYR A 79 -6.90 -0.72 0.05
CA TYR A 79 -6.25 -2.03 0.06
C TYR A 79 -7.01 -2.96 1.00
N THR A 80 -7.86 -3.81 0.43
CA THR A 80 -8.69 -4.76 1.17
C THR A 80 -8.82 -6.05 0.40
N HIS A 81 -8.60 -7.17 1.07
CA HIS A 81 -8.85 -8.51 0.54
C HIS A 81 -10.22 -9.01 0.97
N ARG A 82 -10.88 -9.83 0.14
CA ARG A 82 -12.02 -10.62 0.62
C ARG A 82 -11.53 -11.60 1.67
N SER A 83 -12.23 -11.66 2.81
CA SER A 83 -11.89 -12.56 3.89
C SER A 83 -12.85 -13.74 3.93
N ASP A 84 -12.30 -14.92 4.20
CA ASP A 84 -12.96 -16.20 4.42
C ASP A 84 -13.28 -16.48 5.91
N GLY A 85 -13.12 -15.50 6.81
CA GLY A 85 -13.52 -15.68 8.22
C GLY A 85 -12.83 -14.82 9.29
N ARG A 86 -11.92 -13.90 8.93
CA ARG A 86 -11.28 -12.95 9.89
C ARG A 86 -11.51 -11.48 9.52
N GLY A 87 -12.45 -11.21 8.63
CA GLY A 87 -12.76 -9.87 8.15
C GLY A 87 -13.83 -9.16 8.95
N ASN A 88 -14.09 -7.91 8.60
CA ASN A 88 -15.30 -7.19 9.02
C ASN A 88 -16.52 -8.01 8.55
N GLN A 89 -17.32 -8.51 9.50
CA GLN A 89 -18.48 -9.36 9.22
C GLN A 89 -19.55 -8.66 8.37
N SER A 90 -19.60 -7.32 8.41
CA SER A 90 -20.53 -6.53 7.60
C SER A 90 -20.11 -6.35 6.14
N SER A 91 -18.83 -6.57 5.81
CA SER A 91 -18.30 -6.34 4.46
C SER A 91 -17.50 -7.51 3.89
N TRP A 92 -17.31 -8.58 4.66
CA TRP A 92 -16.49 -9.75 4.36
C TRP A 92 -15.10 -9.37 3.82
N THR A 93 -14.51 -8.30 4.36
CA THR A 93 -13.21 -7.79 3.94
C THR A 93 -12.21 -7.72 5.09
N SER A 94 -10.93 -7.87 4.76
CA SER A 94 -9.81 -7.66 5.67
C SER A 94 -8.83 -6.65 5.07
N ARG A 95 -8.06 -5.97 5.92
CA ARG A 95 -7.03 -5.02 5.48
C ARG A 95 -5.98 -5.73 4.64
N GLY A 96 -5.64 -5.16 3.49
CA GLY A 96 -4.45 -5.50 2.72
C GLY A 96 -3.22 -4.79 3.24
N SER A 97 -2.14 -5.52 3.43
CA SER A 97 -0.81 -5.03 3.77
C SER A 97 0.25 -5.76 2.96
N SER A 98 1.44 -5.18 2.81
CA SER A 98 2.55 -5.87 2.14
C SER A 98 2.86 -7.22 2.80
N PHE A 99 2.62 -7.35 4.11
CA PHE A 99 2.69 -8.62 4.82
C PHE A 99 1.63 -9.61 4.34
N SER A 100 0.35 -9.22 4.24
CA SER A 100 -0.69 -10.15 3.79
C SER A 100 -0.48 -10.57 2.33
N GLY A 101 -0.13 -9.61 1.46
CA GLY A 101 0.07 -9.83 0.04
C GLY A 101 1.32 -10.64 -0.27
N TYR A 102 2.50 -10.19 0.14
CA TYR A 102 3.75 -10.83 -0.29
C TYR A 102 4.21 -11.94 0.65
N LEU A 103 4.00 -11.79 1.96
CA LEU A 103 4.52 -12.75 2.93
C LEU A 103 3.50 -13.85 3.25
N ARG A 104 2.30 -13.51 3.74
CA ARG A 104 1.31 -14.49 4.17
C ARG A 104 0.74 -15.33 3.02
N SER A 105 0.42 -14.70 1.87
CA SER A 105 -0.21 -15.40 0.75
C SER A 105 0.76 -16.30 -0.03
N GLN A 106 2.02 -15.87 -0.21
CA GLN A 106 3.01 -16.59 -1.03
C GLN A 106 3.95 -17.50 -0.22
N HIS A 107 4.03 -17.34 1.11
CA HIS A 107 4.85 -18.19 1.97
C HIS A 107 4.02 -19.19 2.78
N HIS A 108 2.97 -19.75 2.16
CA HIS A 108 2.29 -20.93 2.67
C HIS A 108 2.42 -22.09 1.65
N PRO A 109 3.33 -23.06 1.87
CA PRO A 109 4.15 -23.26 3.07
C PRO A 109 5.35 -22.30 3.18
N PRO A 110 5.90 -22.09 4.39
CA PRO A 110 7.04 -21.19 4.61
C PRO A 110 8.27 -21.60 3.79
N GLN A 111 8.82 -20.66 3.04
CA GLN A 111 10.07 -20.91 2.30
C GLN A 111 11.26 -21.06 3.26
N LYS A 112 12.04 -22.13 3.09
CA LYS A 112 13.16 -22.47 3.99
C LYS A 112 14.33 -21.46 3.96
N ASN A 113 14.40 -20.62 2.93
CA ASN A 113 15.46 -19.64 2.70
C ASN A 113 15.14 -18.24 3.23
N LEU A 114 13.93 -17.99 3.73
CA LEU A 114 13.55 -16.71 4.35
C LEU A 114 13.54 -16.82 5.88
N LYS A 115 14.28 -15.95 6.56
CA LYS A 115 14.28 -15.83 8.02
C LYS A 115 13.76 -14.45 8.42
N ILE A 116 12.81 -14.41 9.35
CA ILE A 116 12.19 -13.17 9.81
C ILE A 116 12.48 -13.02 11.29
N PHE A 117 12.98 -11.85 11.67
CA PHE A 117 13.29 -11.51 13.05
C PHE A 117 12.44 -10.30 13.46
N LEU A 118 11.41 -10.54 14.26
CA LEU A 118 10.59 -9.50 14.86
C LEU A 118 11.23 -9.01 16.17
N GLY A 119 10.95 -7.77 16.57
CA GLY A 119 11.53 -7.16 17.77
C GLY A 119 13.05 -6.97 17.68
N SER A 120 13.55 -6.79 16.46
CA SER A 120 14.96 -6.68 16.11
C SER A 120 15.20 -5.35 15.41
N THR A 121 15.75 -4.37 16.11
CA THR A 121 15.99 -3.02 15.58
C THR A 121 17.40 -2.95 15.01
N VAL A 122 17.54 -2.66 13.72
CA VAL A 122 18.85 -2.42 13.10
C VAL A 122 19.37 -1.05 13.57
N THR A 123 20.59 -1.01 14.11
CA THR A 123 21.17 0.23 14.65
C THR A 123 22.36 0.74 13.84
N LYS A 124 23.06 -0.13 13.09
CA LYS A 124 24.24 0.27 12.31
C LYS A 124 24.57 -0.74 11.21
N ILE A 125 25.10 -0.24 10.09
CA ILE A 125 25.69 -1.04 9.00
C ILE A 125 27.18 -1.15 9.24
N LEU A 126 27.71 -2.36 9.05
CA LEU A 126 29.14 -2.65 9.14
C LEU A 126 29.74 -2.71 7.75
N PHE A 127 30.76 -1.89 7.53
CA PHE A 127 31.59 -1.91 6.34
C PHE A 127 32.93 -2.57 6.62
N ASP A 128 33.52 -3.19 5.59
CA ASP A 128 34.93 -3.59 5.60
C ASP A 128 35.84 -2.44 5.12
N GLU A 129 37.14 -2.72 5.03
CA GLU A 129 38.17 -1.76 4.63
C GLU A 129 37.97 -1.24 3.19
N THR A 130 37.27 -2.00 2.35
CA THR A 130 36.96 -1.62 0.96
C THR A 130 35.65 -0.85 0.83
N LYS A 131 35.01 -0.50 1.96
CA LYS A 131 33.68 0.12 2.03
C LYS A 131 32.55 -0.80 1.50
N ARG A 132 32.77 -2.11 1.47
CA ARG A 132 31.71 -3.09 1.17
C ARG A 132 30.98 -3.46 2.46
N VAL A 133 29.65 -3.61 2.37
CA VAL A 133 28.84 -4.04 3.52
C VAL A 133 29.17 -5.49 3.88
N ARG A 134 29.56 -5.73 5.13
CA ARG A 134 29.84 -7.07 5.68
C ARG A 134 28.78 -7.58 6.65
N GLY A 135 27.93 -6.70 7.18
CA GLY A 135 26.85 -7.06 8.08
C GLY A 135 26.10 -5.88 8.66
N VAL A 136 25.17 -6.16 9.57
CA VAL A 136 24.42 -5.15 10.33
C VAL A 136 24.45 -5.47 11.83
N ILE A 137 24.46 -4.43 12.65
CA ILE A 137 24.24 -4.51 14.08
C ILE A 137 22.73 -4.43 14.34
N VAL A 138 22.23 -5.35 15.15
CA VAL A 138 20.81 -5.46 15.53
C VAL A 138 20.69 -5.50 17.04
N LEU A 139 19.85 -4.64 17.60
CA LEU A 139 19.41 -4.70 18.98
C LEU A 139 18.17 -5.60 19.08
N ARG A 140 18.21 -6.61 19.94
CA ARG A 140 17.07 -7.50 20.19
C ARG A 140 16.94 -7.75 21.70
N GLY A 141 15.88 -7.20 22.29
CA GLY A 141 15.83 -7.04 23.75
C GLY A 141 16.97 -6.13 24.19
N ASP A 142 17.75 -6.57 25.17
CA ASP A 142 18.90 -5.83 25.70
C ASP A 142 20.23 -6.25 25.07
N GLU A 143 20.20 -7.17 24.09
CA GLU A 143 21.40 -7.72 23.46
C GLU A 143 21.64 -7.12 22.08
N THR A 144 22.90 -6.78 21.83
CA THR A 144 23.38 -6.37 20.50
C THR A 144 23.99 -7.57 19.78
N LYS A 145 23.54 -7.84 18.55
CA LYS A 145 23.99 -8.97 17.71
C LYS A 145 24.44 -8.48 16.34
N VAL A 146 25.38 -9.20 15.73
CA VAL A 146 25.83 -8.96 14.36
C VAL A 146 25.19 -9.98 13.43
N VAL A 147 24.54 -9.50 12.37
CA VAL A 147 24.04 -10.32 11.27
C VAL A 147 24.95 -10.12 10.07
N ASN A 148 25.76 -11.14 9.75
CA ASN A 148 26.68 -11.10 8.61
C ASN A 148 25.96 -11.24 7.28
N VAL A 149 26.45 -10.53 6.26
CA VAL A 149 25.85 -10.45 4.93
C VAL A 149 26.86 -10.81 3.86
N ARG A 150 26.47 -11.64 2.91
CA ARG A 150 27.34 -12.07 1.79
C ARG A 150 27.17 -11.24 0.51
N LYS A 151 25.95 -10.77 0.25
CA LYS A 151 25.59 -10.13 -1.03
C LYS A 151 25.29 -8.64 -0.86
N GLU A 152 24.19 -8.32 -0.21
CA GLU A 152 23.63 -6.97 -0.16
C GLU A 152 22.83 -6.72 1.12
N VAL A 153 22.72 -5.44 1.49
CA VAL A 153 21.78 -4.93 2.49
C VAL A 153 20.84 -3.95 1.80
N ILE A 154 19.54 -4.16 1.97
CA ILE A 154 18.49 -3.26 1.48
C ILE A 154 17.87 -2.59 2.71
N LEU A 155 17.91 -1.27 2.76
CA LEU A 155 17.28 -0.51 3.84
C LEU A 155 15.82 -0.20 3.48
N GLY A 156 14.91 -0.72 4.31
CA GLY A 156 13.47 -0.46 4.23
C GLY A 156 12.92 0.16 5.51
N GLY A 157 13.72 0.96 6.22
CA GLY A 157 13.36 1.58 7.50
C GLY A 157 12.42 2.80 7.39
N GLY A 158 11.92 3.10 6.19
CA GLY A 158 11.10 4.30 5.96
C GLY A 158 11.90 5.60 6.00
N ALA A 159 11.19 6.73 5.88
CA ALA A 159 11.78 8.03 5.65
C ALA A 159 12.59 8.60 6.83
N PHE A 160 12.39 8.05 8.04
CA PHE A 160 13.05 8.50 9.27
C PHE A 160 14.23 7.61 9.67
N ASP A 161 14.02 6.30 9.77
CA ASP A 161 15.06 5.41 10.28
C ASP A 161 16.13 5.11 9.22
N THR A 162 15.78 5.10 7.94
CA THR A 162 16.76 4.89 6.86
C THR A 162 17.89 5.92 6.87
N PRO A 163 17.62 7.25 6.83
CA PRO A 163 18.70 8.23 6.91
C PRO A 163 19.43 8.20 8.26
N HIS A 164 18.74 7.94 9.37
CA HIS A 164 19.39 7.78 10.67
C HIS A 164 20.41 6.64 10.66
N ILE A 165 20.01 5.44 10.20
CA ILE A 165 20.88 4.26 10.11
C ILE A 165 22.08 4.56 9.21
N LEU A 166 21.88 5.23 8.08
CA LEU A 166 22.98 5.64 7.20
C LEU A 166 23.98 6.56 7.92
N GLN A 167 23.50 7.61 8.59
CA GLN A 167 24.35 8.58 9.28
C GLN A 167 25.19 7.94 10.39
N VAL A 168 24.57 7.13 11.27
CA VAL A 168 25.32 6.43 12.36
C VAL A 168 26.24 5.34 11.82
N SER A 169 26.07 4.94 10.56
CA SER A 169 26.95 4.03 9.84
C SER A 169 28.08 4.75 9.08
N GLY A 170 28.15 6.08 9.15
CA GLY A 170 29.17 6.89 8.48
C GLY A 170 28.84 7.23 7.02
N VAL A 171 27.56 7.21 6.64
CA VAL A 171 27.06 7.62 5.33
C VAL A 171 26.07 8.78 5.53
N GLY A 172 26.51 10.01 5.27
CA GLY A 172 25.70 11.21 5.49
C GLY A 172 26.34 12.45 4.90
#